data_AF-A0A6J2PXA9-F1
#
_entry.id   AF-A0A6J2PXA9-F1
#
_cell.length_a   1.000
_cell.length_b   1.000
_cell.length_c   1.000
_cell.angle_alpha   90.00
_cell.angle_beta   90.00
_cell.angle_gamma   90.00
#
_symmetry.space_group_name_H-M   'P 1'
#
loop_
_entity.id
_entity.type
_entity.pdbx_description
1 polymer ?
#
loop_
_entity_poly.entity_id
_entity_poly.type
_entity_poly.pdbx_seq_one_letter_code
_entity_poly.pdbx_strand_id
1 'polypeptide(L)'
;MQTSEEGQAENAAAVSVQTAARKLCWTGRSYIYAGPGRKPQLLMHLESYVNKELRTISSCEPHFQELKLQVYRDAFGCFIKEFRTYQPLLSAIKKEYENTLAYQQDHIRELEPLRTHLRLVTEDCGRKIQARWAEEQAEIGALKKEKQQLQSVIEATREKEKALQAVVDRLQSELSNQYLQYREERDARKLVIWQLSDLTRGSVKEEHPADENIDAKDPVELQLALKVCREDLTKAQEELNRRKTEYWDVVPRRNWDSLEQTHKQNLLQLKTLQGNFDQLKSEYDTLLQLHKGETMQNKTDDPSTVQKDESVSEGQSQIQSNHLTHCPGVEGGPEDSVPSEVR
;
A
#
# COMPACT_ATOMS: atom_id res chain seq x y z
N MET A 1 7.91 -10.36 30.86
CA MET A 1 9.02 -11.14 31.43
C MET A 1 10.27 -10.29 31.35
N GLN A 2 10.94 -10.10 32.47
CA GLN A 2 12.33 -9.63 32.56
C GLN A 2 13.26 -10.68 31.93
N THR A 3 14.35 -10.26 31.29
CA THR A 3 15.75 -10.50 31.72
C THR A 3 16.73 -9.99 30.65
N SER A 4 17.76 -9.26 31.11
CA SER A 4 19.20 -9.29 30.78
C SER A 4 19.64 -9.50 29.32
N GLU A 5 20.51 -8.71 28.69
CA GLU A 5 21.80 -8.05 29.00
C GLU A 5 22.83 -8.58 27.97
N GLU A 6 23.90 -7.80 27.76
CA GLU A 6 25.07 -8.03 26.89
C GLU A 6 24.87 -7.79 25.38
N GLY A 7 25.68 -6.99 24.69
CA GLY A 7 26.87 -6.21 25.06
C GLY A 7 27.43 -5.57 23.79
N GLN A 8 27.43 -4.23 23.73
CA GLN A 8 28.12 -3.46 22.70
C GLN A 8 29.52 -3.12 23.20
N ALA A 9 30.54 -3.63 22.52
CA ALA A 9 31.92 -3.20 22.66
C ALA A 9 32.28 -2.37 21.42
N GLU A 10 32.27 -1.05 21.54
CA GLU A 10 32.97 -0.16 20.60
C GLU A 10 34.02 0.66 21.34
N ASN A 11 35.21 0.61 20.74
CA ASN A 11 36.45 1.18 21.18
C ASN A 11 36.41 2.70 21.20
N ALA A 12 36.36 3.29 22.39
CA ALA A 12 36.80 4.66 22.61
C ALA A 12 38.22 4.64 23.19
N ALA A 13 39.20 4.90 22.33
CA ALA A 13 40.59 5.15 22.73
C ALA A 13 40.64 6.41 23.61
N ALA A 14 40.63 6.20 24.93
CA ALA A 14 40.90 7.23 25.91
C ALA A 14 42.39 7.59 25.85
N VAL A 15 42.70 8.76 25.30
CA VAL A 15 44.01 9.39 25.46
C VAL A 15 44.15 9.78 26.94
N SER A 16 44.79 8.91 27.70
CA SER A 16 45.19 9.13 29.08
C SER A 16 46.29 10.20 29.13
N VAL A 17 45.89 11.47 29.25
CA VAL A 17 46.82 12.52 29.68
C VAL A 17 47.06 12.34 31.17
N GLN A 18 48.21 11.75 31.51
CA GLN A 18 48.74 11.74 32.86
C GLN A 18 49.01 13.18 33.32
N THR A 19 48.04 13.82 33.97
CA THR A 19 48.33 14.99 34.79
C THR A 19 48.99 14.50 36.08
N ALA A 20 50.32 14.59 36.10
CA ALA A 20 51.12 14.49 37.31
C ALA A 20 50.63 15.52 38.33
N ALA A 21 49.80 15.08 39.28
CA ALA A 21 49.38 15.88 40.42
C ALA A 21 50.59 16.08 41.35
N ARG A 22 51.45 17.03 41.02
CA ARG A 22 52.31 17.66 42.03
C ARG A 22 51.38 18.35 43.02
N LYS A 23 51.13 17.71 44.16
CA LYS A 23 50.64 18.37 45.38
C LYS A 23 51.67 19.41 45.79
N LEU A 24 51.59 20.59 45.17
CA LEU A 24 52.20 21.79 45.71
C LEU A 24 51.32 22.19 46.90
N CYS A 25 51.72 21.74 48.08
CA CYS A 25 51.25 22.33 49.33
C CYS A 25 51.63 23.81 49.30
N TRP A 26 50.67 24.69 49.04
CA TRP A 26 50.84 26.14 49.19
C TRP A 26 50.80 26.49 50.69
N THR A 27 51.75 25.99 51.46
CA THR A 27 52.15 26.60 52.74
C THR A 27 53.14 27.72 52.42
N GLY A 28 52.61 28.78 51.79
CA GLY A 28 53.38 29.94 51.34
C GLY A 28 52.92 31.21 52.02
N ARG A 29 53.10 31.29 53.34
CA ARG A 29 52.97 32.55 54.11
C ARG A 29 54.25 33.36 53.87
N SER A 30 54.32 34.12 52.78
CA SER A 30 55.44 35.03 52.54
C SER A 30 54.97 36.31 51.84
N TYR A 31 54.64 37.31 52.66
CA TYR A 31 54.46 38.68 52.21
C TYR A 31 55.84 39.32 52.16
N ILE A 32 56.58 39.14 51.06
CA ILE A 32 58.00 39.54 50.97
C ILE A 32 58.18 41.08 51.05
N TYR A 33 57.13 41.88 50.90
CA TYR A 33 57.18 43.36 50.98
C TYR A 33 56.29 43.99 52.07
N ALA A 34 55.62 43.20 52.91
CA ALA A 34 54.89 43.69 54.08
C ALA A 34 55.31 42.84 55.28
N GLY A 35 55.81 43.46 56.35
CA GLY A 35 56.51 42.80 57.46
C GLY A 35 55.87 41.49 57.98
N PRO A 36 56.67 40.62 58.62
CA PRO A 36 56.32 39.23 58.90
C PRO A 36 54.98 39.13 59.64
N GLY A 37 53.96 38.62 58.94
CA GLY A 37 52.67 38.22 59.53
C GLY A 37 51.47 39.12 59.27
N ARG A 38 51.60 40.27 58.58
CA ARG A 38 50.44 41.12 58.28
C ARG A 38 50.00 41.00 56.83
N LYS A 39 48.81 40.43 56.63
CA LYS A 39 48.14 40.37 55.33
C LYS A 39 47.78 41.80 54.87
N PRO A 40 47.99 42.15 53.59
CA PRO A 40 47.57 43.45 53.06
C PRO A 40 46.07 43.68 53.31
N GLN A 41 45.73 44.88 53.78
CA GLN A 41 44.34 45.23 54.12
C GLN A 41 43.40 45.06 52.93
N LEU A 42 43.81 45.49 51.74
CA LEU A 42 43.05 45.30 50.51
C LEU A 42 42.71 43.83 50.24
N LEU A 43 43.67 42.93 50.42
CA LEU A 43 43.47 41.50 50.21
C LEU A 43 42.50 40.90 51.24
N MET A 44 42.56 41.34 52.51
CA MET A 44 41.58 40.96 53.53
C MET A 44 40.16 41.42 53.18
N HIS A 45 40.02 42.66 52.72
CA HIS A 45 38.72 43.21 52.34
C HIS A 45 38.12 42.46 51.15
N LEU A 46 38.89 42.24 50.08
CA LEU A 46 38.43 41.51 48.89
C LEU A 46 38.04 40.06 49.20
N GLU A 47 38.83 39.34 49.99
CA GLU A 47 38.47 37.98 50.39
C GLU A 47 37.24 37.94 51.29
N SER A 48 37.09 38.91 52.20
CA SER A 48 35.88 38.99 53.03
C SER A 48 34.64 39.30 52.21
N TYR A 49 34.77 40.12 51.16
CA TYR A 49 33.70 40.44 50.21
C TYR A 49 33.31 39.20 49.40
N VAL A 50 34.27 38.56 48.72
CA VAL A 50 34.03 37.35 47.93
C VAL A 50 33.40 36.24 48.78
N ASN A 51 33.92 35.99 50.00
CA ASN A 51 33.36 34.96 50.86
C ASN A 51 31.95 35.26 51.37
N LYS A 52 31.57 36.54 51.50
CA LYS A 52 30.21 36.93 51.89
C LYS A 52 29.25 36.79 50.71
N GLU A 53 29.62 37.33 49.55
CA GLU A 53 28.80 37.29 48.34
C GLU A 53 28.67 35.87 47.76
N LEU A 54 29.68 35.00 47.91
CA LEU A 54 29.55 33.59 47.49
C LEU A 54 28.68 32.77 48.45
N ARG A 55 28.48 33.20 49.70
CA ARG A 55 27.59 32.55 50.66
C ARG A 55 26.12 32.96 50.46
N THR A 56 25.88 34.12 49.85
CA THR A 56 24.53 34.58 49.52
C THR A 56 24.02 33.91 48.23
N ILE A 57 24.90 33.55 47.31
CA ILE A 57 24.53 32.81 46.09
C ILE A 57 24.25 31.34 46.41
N SER A 58 23.07 30.85 46.04
CA SER A 58 22.66 29.47 46.28
C SER A 58 23.07 28.54 45.13
N SER A 59 23.55 27.33 45.45
CA SER A 59 24.00 26.36 44.43
C SER A 59 22.88 25.76 43.58
N CYS A 60 21.62 26.08 43.87
CA CYS A 60 20.45 25.56 43.17
C CYS A 60 19.95 26.52 42.08
N GLU A 61 20.53 27.71 41.95
CA GLU A 61 20.12 28.66 40.91
C GLU A 61 20.62 28.29 39.51
N PRO A 62 19.79 28.46 38.47
CA PRO A 62 20.11 28.11 37.09
C PRO A 62 21.30 28.92 36.51
N HIS A 63 21.63 30.07 37.10
CA HIS A 63 22.76 30.94 36.71
C HIS A 63 23.89 30.95 37.75
N PHE A 64 24.00 29.92 38.60
CA PHE A 64 24.97 29.87 39.69
C PHE A 64 26.42 30.22 39.26
N GLN A 65 26.88 29.67 38.14
CA GLN A 65 28.25 29.91 37.66
C GLN A 65 28.43 31.35 37.16
N GLU A 66 27.40 31.95 36.58
CA GLU A 66 27.41 33.30 36.04
C GLU A 66 27.38 34.34 37.18
N LEU A 67 26.58 34.08 38.21
CA LEU A 67 26.55 34.87 39.45
C LEU A 67 27.87 34.77 40.23
N LYS A 68 28.44 33.56 40.33
CA LYS A 68 29.76 33.35 40.92
C LYS A 68 30.83 34.14 40.17
N LEU A 69 30.83 34.07 38.83
CA LEU A 69 31.76 34.83 38.00
C LEU A 69 31.61 36.34 38.20
N GLN A 70 30.38 36.84 38.37
CA GLN A 70 30.12 38.26 38.61
C GLN A 70 30.79 38.75 39.90
N VAL A 71 30.68 38.01 41.01
CA VAL A 71 31.36 38.33 42.28
C VAL A 71 32.88 38.44 42.10
N TYR A 72 33.48 37.52 41.32
CA TYR A 72 34.91 37.58 41.02
C TYR A 72 35.27 38.72 40.07
N ARG A 73 34.43 39.07 39.10
CA ARG A 73 34.61 40.23 38.22
C ARG A 73 34.61 41.54 39.01
N ASP A 74 33.71 41.66 39.98
CA ASP A 74 33.59 42.84 40.83
C ASP A 74 34.78 42.95 41.79
N ALA A 75 35.18 41.84 42.43
CA ALA A 75 36.38 41.79 43.26
C ALA A 75 37.65 42.12 42.45
N PHE A 76 37.78 41.60 41.23
CA PHE A 76 38.91 41.89 40.36
C PHE A 76 38.90 43.34 39.85
N GLY A 77 37.72 43.91 39.60
CA GLY A 77 37.56 45.33 39.27
C GLY A 77 38.03 46.23 40.42
N CYS A 78 37.67 45.90 41.66
CA CYS A 78 38.16 46.58 42.86
C CYS A 78 39.68 46.42 43.02
N PHE A 79 40.22 45.22 42.77
CA PHE A 79 41.66 44.98 42.78
C PHE A 79 42.41 45.86 41.77
N ILE A 80 41.96 45.93 40.52
CA ILE A 80 42.63 46.71 39.46
C ILE A 80 42.70 48.21 39.79
N LYS A 81 41.65 48.78 40.40
CA LYS A 81 41.57 50.20 40.77
C LYS A 81 42.68 50.64 41.73
N GLU A 82 43.14 49.73 42.59
CA GLU A 82 44.17 50.02 43.60
C GLU A 82 45.61 49.94 43.04
N PHE A 83 45.83 49.22 41.93
CA PHE A 83 47.15 49.04 41.31
C PHE A 83 47.43 50.06 40.19
N ARG A 84 47.62 51.33 40.54
CA ARG A 84 47.73 52.44 39.57
C ARG A 84 48.77 52.24 38.45
N THR A 85 49.94 51.66 38.76
CA THR A 85 51.03 51.45 37.77
C THR A 85 50.70 50.37 36.75
N TYR A 86 50.05 49.28 37.17
CA TYR A 86 49.71 48.14 36.33
C TYR A 86 48.25 48.17 35.84
N GLN A 87 47.48 49.16 36.27
CA GLN A 87 46.06 49.31 35.96
C GLN A 87 45.76 49.23 34.46
N PRO A 88 46.50 49.89 33.54
CA PRO A 88 46.19 49.84 32.11
C PRO A 88 46.31 48.42 31.54
N LEU A 89 47.36 47.69 31.94
CA LEU A 89 47.60 46.32 31.52
C LEU A 89 46.53 45.37 32.07
N LEU A 90 46.25 45.43 33.38
CA LEU A 90 45.25 44.55 33.99
C LEU A 90 43.83 44.85 33.49
N SER A 91 43.51 46.12 33.20
CA SER A 91 42.24 46.50 32.60
C SER A 91 42.12 45.99 31.16
N ALA A 92 43.20 46.06 30.37
CA ALA A 92 43.24 45.50 29.02
C ALA A 92 43.04 43.99 29.05
N ILE A 93 43.74 43.27 29.94
CA ILE A 93 43.57 41.83 30.12
C ILE A 93 42.12 41.50 30.51
N LYS A 94 41.56 42.19 31.52
CA LYS A 94 40.15 42.02 31.93
C LYS A 94 39.20 42.23 30.76
N LYS A 95 39.42 43.29 29.96
CA LYS A 95 38.61 43.62 28.79
C LYS A 95 38.64 42.51 27.74
N GLU A 96 39.81 41.94 27.43
CA GLU A 96 39.91 40.83 26.46
C GLU A 96 39.12 39.59 26.90
N TYR A 97 39.18 39.23 28.18
CA TYR A 97 38.35 38.13 28.71
C TYR A 97 36.86 38.46 28.68
N GLU A 98 36.48 39.69 29.04
CA GLU A 98 35.08 40.13 28.99
C GLU A 98 34.54 40.14 27.56
N ASN A 99 35.34 40.59 26.58
CA ASN A 99 35.00 40.51 25.15
C ASN A 99 34.82 39.06 24.70
N THR A 100 35.73 38.17 25.10
CA THR A 100 35.66 36.74 24.73
C THR A 100 34.42 36.07 25.33
N LEU A 101 34.07 36.40 26.59
CA LEU A 101 32.87 35.89 27.24
C LEU A 101 31.59 36.41 26.56
N ALA A 102 31.54 37.69 26.19
CA ALA A 102 30.42 38.27 25.46
C ALA A 102 30.24 37.58 24.09
N TYR A 103 31.34 37.39 23.35
CA TYR A 103 31.33 36.66 22.09
C TYR A 103 30.78 35.22 22.25
N GLN A 104 31.20 34.50 23.29
CA GLN A 104 30.69 33.16 23.56
C GLN A 104 29.20 33.16 23.93
N GLN A 105 28.74 34.13 24.73
CA GLN A 105 27.33 34.27 25.08
C GLN A 105 26.47 34.56 23.84
N ASP A 106 26.92 35.45 22.95
CA ASP A 106 26.23 35.76 21.70
C ASP A 106 26.16 34.52 20.80
N HIS A 107 27.26 33.78 20.67
CA HIS A 107 27.28 32.53 19.90
C HIS A 107 26.33 31.47 20.49
N ILE A 108 26.23 31.35 21.82
CA ILE A 108 25.26 30.46 22.47
C ILE A 108 23.82 30.89 22.16
N ARG A 109 23.53 32.21 22.14
CA ARG A 109 22.20 32.73 21.80
C ARG A 109 21.82 32.44 20.35
N GLU A 110 22.77 32.48 19.42
CA GLU A 110 22.56 32.11 18.02
C GLU A 110 22.23 30.61 17.84
N LEU A 111 22.75 29.74 18.70
CA LEU A 111 22.49 28.29 18.63
C LEU A 111 21.11 27.89 19.13
N GLU A 112 20.48 28.69 20.00
CA GLU A 112 19.16 28.41 20.56
C GLU A 112 18.05 28.31 19.50
N PRO A 113 17.89 29.25 18.54
CA PRO A 113 16.91 29.11 17.47
C PRO A 113 17.15 27.87 16.60
N LEU A 114 18.40 27.50 16.32
CA LEU A 114 18.72 26.27 15.58
C LEU A 114 18.26 25.03 16.34
N ARG A 115 18.44 24.97 17.67
CA ARG A 115 17.93 23.87 18.51
C ARG A 115 16.41 23.78 18.48
N THR A 116 15.72 24.92 18.51
CA THR A 116 14.25 24.94 18.41
C THR A 116 13.77 24.47 17.03
N HIS A 117 14.42 24.93 15.97
CA HIS A 117 14.11 24.51 14.61
C HIS A 117 14.34 23.01 14.41
N LEU A 118 15.46 22.47 14.89
CA LEU A 118 15.75 21.04 14.85
C LEU A 118 14.67 20.22 15.57
N ARG A 119 14.22 20.68 16.74
CA ARG A 119 13.13 20.03 17.49
C ARG A 119 11.84 20.01 16.69
N LEU A 120 11.44 21.14 16.11
CA LEU A 120 10.23 21.25 15.29
C LEU A 120 10.30 20.35 14.05
N VAL A 121 11.43 20.32 13.35
CA VAL A 121 11.63 19.44 12.19
C VAL A 121 11.58 17.97 12.61
N THR A 122 12.17 17.61 13.75
CA THR A 122 12.13 16.24 14.28
C THR A 122 10.71 15.80 14.60
N GLU A 123 9.93 16.67 15.26
CA GLU A 123 8.51 16.43 15.56
C GLU A 123 7.68 16.30 14.27
N ASP A 124 7.93 17.15 13.27
CA ASP A 124 7.22 17.13 12.01
C ASP A 124 7.50 15.86 11.18
N CYS A 125 8.78 15.46 11.12
CA CYS A 125 9.18 14.18 10.54
C CYS A 125 8.53 13.01 11.28
N GLY A 126 8.50 13.04 12.62
CA GLY A 126 7.83 12.05 13.44
C GLY A 126 6.34 11.91 13.10
N ARG A 127 5.62 13.03 12.97
CA ARG A 127 4.20 13.05 12.55
C ARG A 127 4.01 12.47 11.15
N LYS A 128 4.86 12.84 10.19
CA LYS A 128 4.80 12.33 8.81
C LYS A 128 5.02 10.82 8.75
N ILE A 129 5.99 10.30 9.49
CA ILE A 129 6.24 8.85 9.57
C ILE A 129 5.04 8.13 10.16
N GLN A 130 4.46 8.64 11.24
CA GLN A 130 3.27 8.05 11.86
C GLN A 130 2.05 8.06 10.94
N ALA A 131 1.83 9.16 10.20
CA ALA A 131 0.74 9.26 9.23
C ALA A 131 0.89 8.23 8.10
N ARG A 132 2.09 8.14 7.50
CA ARG A 132 2.39 7.12 6.47
C ARG A 132 2.18 5.71 6.98
N TRP A 133 2.66 5.42 8.20
CA TRP A 133 2.49 4.10 8.79
C TRP A 133 1.01 3.76 9.01
N ALA A 134 0.19 4.73 9.43
CA ALA A 134 -1.25 4.53 9.58
C ALA A 134 -1.96 4.28 8.23
N GLU A 135 -1.58 5.02 7.17
CA GLU A 135 -2.06 4.80 5.80
C GLU A 135 -1.72 3.38 5.32
N GLU A 136 -0.47 2.97 5.45
CA GLU A 136 0.00 1.63 5.06
C GLU A 136 -0.74 0.53 5.81
N GLN A 137 -0.96 0.66 7.12
CA GLN A 137 -1.71 -0.33 7.89
C GLN A 137 -3.18 -0.41 7.46
N ALA A 138 -3.80 0.72 7.13
CA ALA A 138 -5.17 0.74 6.60
C ALA A 138 -5.25 0.04 5.24
N GLU A 139 -4.30 0.30 4.33
CA GLU A 139 -4.22 -0.33 3.02
C GLU A 139 -3.97 -1.84 3.13
N ILE A 140 -3.01 -2.27 3.96
CA ILE A 140 -2.76 -3.68 4.25
C ILE A 140 -4.02 -4.35 4.79
N GLY A 141 -4.76 -3.68 5.67
CA GLY A 141 -6.03 -4.16 6.19
C GLY A 141 -7.10 -4.33 5.11
N ALA A 142 -7.22 -3.37 4.19
CA ALA A 142 -8.16 -3.42 3.08
C ALA A 142 -7.81 -4.56 2.10
N LEU A 143 -6.55 -4.64 1.67
CA LEU A 143 -6.05 -5.67 0.76
C LEU A 143 -6.21 -7.08 1.35
N LYS A 144 -6.01 -7.24 2.66
CA LYS A 144 -6.24 -8.53 3.33
C LYS A 144 -7.71 -8.96 3.26
N LYS A 145 -8.65 -8.03 3.47
CA LYS A 145 -10.09 -8.31 3.37
C LYS A 145 -10.49 -8.66 1.94
N GLU A 146 -10.00 -7.89 0.95
CA GLU A 146 -10.26 -8.16 -0.46
C GLU A 146 -9.71 -9.52 -0.88
N LYS A 147 -8.47 -9.84 -0.48
CA LYS A 147 -7.87 -11.16 -0.72
C LYS A 147 -8.76 -12.29 -0.18
N GLN A 148 -9.25 -12.17 1.05
CA GLN A 148 -10.13 -13.17 1.65
C GLN A 148 -11.46 -13.28 0.88
N GLN A 149 -12.04 -12.16 0.47
CA GLN A 149 -13.25 -12.13 -0.33
C GLN A 149 -13.05 -12.83 -1.68
N LEU A 150 -11.97 -12.51 -2.39
CA LEU A 150 -11.63 -13.14 -3.67
C LEU A 150 -11.39 -14.65 -3.52
N GLN A 151 -10.71 -15.07 -2.45
CA GLN A 151 -10.53 -16.50 -2.14
C GLN A 151 -11.88 -17.21 -1.96
N SER A 152 -12.81 -16.62 -1.19
CA SER A 152 -14.16 -17.17 -1.02
C SER A 152 -14.93 -17.26 -2.35
N VAL A 153 -14.80 -16.24 -3.21
CA VAL A 153 -15.41 -16.28 -4.56
C VAL A 153 -14.81 -17.40 -5.41
N ILE A 154 -13.49 -17.58 -5.40
CA ILE A 154 -12.80 -18.66 -6.14
C ILE A 154 -13.27 -20.04 -5.65
N GLU A 155 -13.41 -20.22 -4.34
CA GLU A 155 -13.91 -21.47 -3.78
C GLU A 155 -15.35 -21.74 -4.21
N ALA A 156 -16.22 -20.74 -4.10
CA ALA A 156 -17.62 -20.86 -4.51
C ALA A 156 -17.77 -21.13 -6.02
N THR A 157 -16.94 -20.54 -6.88
CA THR A 157 -16.98 -20.82 -8.33
C THR A 157 -16.45 -22.21 -8.65
N ARG A 158 -15.38 -22.66 -7.98
CA ARG A 158 -14.87 -24.03 -8.12
C ARG A 158 -15.88 -25.08 -7.67
N GLU A 159 -16.64 -24.82 -6.62
CA GLU A 159 -17.73 -25.71 -6.18
C GLU A 159 -18.84 -25.82 -7.23
N LYS A 160 -19.25 -24.68 -7.81
CA LYS A 160 -20.22 -24.66 -8.91
C LYS A 160 -19.73 -25.41 -10.14
N GLU A 161 -18.47 -25.23 -10.50
CA GLU A 161 -17.83 -25.95 -11.60
C GLU A 161 -17.88 -27.47 -11.37
N LYS A 162 -17.47 -27.94 -10.19
CA LYS A 162 -17.56 -29.36 -9.82
C LYS A 162 -19.00 -29.88 -9.88
N ALA A 163 -19.97 -29.10 -9.39
CA ALA A 163 -21.38 -29.49 -9.43
C ALA A 163 -21.90 -29.61 -10.87
N LEU A 164 -21.56 -28.66 -11.74
CA LEU A 164 -21.91 -28.70 -13.15
C LEU A 164 -21.23 -29.88 -13.87
N GLN A 165 -19.95 -30.12 -13.59
CA GLN A 165 -19.22 -31.26 -14.15
C GLN A 165 -19.89 -32.59 -13.78
N ALA A 166 -20.29 -32.76 -12.52
CA ALA A 166 -21.00 -33.97 -12.09
C ALA A 166 -22.34 -34.16 -12.84
N VAL A 167 -23.05 -33.06 -13.15
CA VAL A 167 -24.28 -33.12 -13.97
C VAL A 167 -23.96 -33.51 -15.41
N VAL A 168 -22.89 -32.97 -15.99
CA VAL A 168 -22.42 -33.33 -17.35
C VAL A 168 -22.08 -34.82 -17.41
N ASP A 169 -21.29 -35.33 -16.47
CA ASP A 169 -20.88 -36.73 -16.42
C ASP A 169 -22.10 -37.66 -16.28
N ARG A 170 -23.08 -37.27 -15.43
CA ARG A 170 -24.35 -38.00 -15.31
C ARG A 170 -25.12 -38.02 -16.63
N LEU A 171 -25.27 -36.90 -17.30
CA LEU A 171 -26.00 -36.84 -18.57
C LEU A 171 -25.29 -37.63 -19.67
N GLN A 172 -23.96 -37.62 -19.69
CA GLN A 172 -23.17 -38.43 -20.63
C GLN A 172 -23.39 -39.93 -20.41
N SER A 173 -23.41 -40.39 -19.15
CA SER A 173 -23.69 -41.80 -18.83
C SER A 173 -25.14 -42.21 -19.12
N GLU A 174 -26.12 -41.34 -18.89
CA GLU A 174 -27.51 -41.59 -19.25
C GLU A 174 -27.66 -41.71 -20.78
N LEU A 175 -27.03 -40.81 -21.53
CA LEU A 175 -27.06 -40.84 -22.99
C LEU A 175 -26.42 -42.11 -23.55
N SER A 176 -25.27 -42.52 -23.01
CA SER A 176 -24.60 -43.76 -23.45
C SER A 176 -25.45 -45.01 -23.13
N ASN A 177 -26.10 -45.04 -21.97
CA ASN A 177 -27.05 -46.10 -21.60
C ASN A 177 -28.23 -46.16 -22.57
N GLN A 178 -28.82 -45.01 -22.93
CA GLN A 178 -29.90 -44.99 -23.92
C GLN A 178 -29.45 -45.49 -25.28
N TYR A 179 -28.28 -45.06 -25.77
CA TYR A 179 -27.73 -45.58 -27.02
C TYR A 179 -27.52 -47.11 -27.00
N LEU A 180 -27.07 -47.66 -25.87
CA LEU A 180 -26.92 -49.09 -25.69
C LEU A 180 -28.28 -49.80 -25.77
N GLN A 181 -29.29 -49.31 -25.05
CA GLN A 181 -30.65 -49.85 -25.07
C GLN A 181 -31.25 -49.84 -26.49
N TYR A 182 -31.12 -48.73 -27.22
CA TYR A 182 -31.58 -48.64 -28.61
C TYR A 182 -30.89 -49.66 -29.52
N ARG A 183 -29.61 -49.92 -29.31
CA ARG A 183 -28.86 -50.92 -30.08
C ARG A 183 -29.35 -52.33 -29.76
N GLU A 184 -29.52 -52.66 -28.49
CA GLU A 184 -30.04 -53.96 -28.03
C GLU A 184 -31.45 -54.21 -28.56
N GLU A 185 -32.35 -53.22 -28.47
CA GLU A 185 -33.69 -53.31 -29.04
C GLU A 185 -33.64 -53.55 -30.56
N ARG A 186 -32.79 -52.83 -31.28
CA ARG A 186 -32.64 -53.00 -32.73
C ARG A 186 -32.17 -54.41 -33.06
N ASP A 187 -31.20 -54.93 -32.31
CA ASP A 187 -30.65 -56.26 -32.54
C ASP A 187 -31.68 -57.36 -32.17
N ALA A 188 -32.47 -57.17 -31.10
CA ALA A 188 -33.62 -58.02 -30.77
C ALA A 188 -34.71 -58.00 -31.86
N ARG A 189 -35.07 -56.83 -32.40
CA ARG A 189 -36.02 -56.71 -33.52
C ARG A 189 -35.52 -57.43 -34.76
N LYS A 190 -34.23 -57.29 -35.10
CA LYS A 190 -33.63 -58.04 -36.22
C LYS A 190 -33.72 -59.54 -36.02
N LEU A 191 -33.44 -60.03 -34.81
CA LEU A 191 -33.55 -61.45 -34.48
C LEU A 191 -34.99 -61.95 -34.65
N VAL A 192 -35.98 -61.21 -34.16
CA VAL A 192 -37.40 -61.55 -34.33
C VAL A 192 -37.81 -61.56 -35.80
N ILE A 193 -37.40 -60.56 -36.59
CA ILE A 193 -37.68 -60.51 -38.03
C ILE A 193 -37.05 -61.71 -38.75
N TRP A 194 -35.82 -62.09 -38.38
CA TRP A 194 -35.16 -63.26 -38.93
C TRP A 194 -35.93 -64.55 -38.59
N GLN A 195 -36.31 -64.73 -37.32
CA GLN A 195 -37.12 -65.88 -36.88
C GLN A 195 -38.47 -65.94 -37.60
N LEU A 196 -39.17 -64.81 -37.75
CA LEU A 196 -40.42 -64.73 -38.51
C LEU A 196 -40.21 -65.11 -39.96
N SER A 197 -39.18 -64.58 -40.62
CA SER A 197 -38.86 -64.89 -42.01
C SER A 197 -38.53 -66.37 -42.22
N ASP A 198 -37.86 -66.98 -41.24
CA ASP A 198 -37.52 -68.40 -41.22
C ASP A 198 -38.76 -69.28 -41.03
N LEU A 199 -39.66 -68.90 -40.12
CA LEU A 199 -40.96 -69.57 -39.92
C LEU A 199 -41.84 -69.43 -41.17
N THR A 200 -41.96 -68.25 -41.76
CA THR A 200 -42.70 -68.02 -43.01
C THR A 200 -42.10 -68.83 -44.17
N ARG A 201 -40.77 -68.94 -44.27
CA ARG A 201 -40.12 -69.80 -45.26
C ARG A 201 -40.35 -71.29 -44.99
N GLY A 202 -40.53 -71.68 -43.72
CA GLY A 202 -40.95 -73.02 -43.31
C GLY A 202 -42.41 -73.32 -43.68
N SER A 203 -43.33 -72.39 -43.40
CA SER A 203 -44.77 -72.54 -43.69
C SER A 203 -45.09 -72.47 -45.18
N VAL A 204 -44.36 -71.66 -45.95
CA VAL A 204 -44.48 -71.61 -47.43
C VAL A 204 -44.01 -72.91 -48.10
N LYS A 205 -43.25 -73.76 -47.39
CA LYS A 205 -42.93 -75.11 -47.86
C LYS A 205 -44.00 -76.15 -47.49
N GLU A 206 -44.98 -75.82 -46.63
CA GLU A 206 -46.00 -76.76 -46.18
C GLU A 206 -47.46 -76.39 -46.55
N GLU A 207 -47.82 -75.14 -46.90
CA GLU A 207 -49.22 -74.84 -47.27
C GLU A 207 -49.38 -73.77 -48.39
N HIS A 208 -50.02 -74.19 -49.49
CA HIS A 208 -51.13 -73.42 -50.09
C HIS A 208 -52.42 -74.06 -49.53
N PRO A 209 -53.47 -73.31 -49.16
CA PRO A 209 -54.11 -72.30 -50.00
C PRO A 209 -54.54 -71.01 -49.27
N ALA A 210 -55.20 -70.14 -50.05
CA ALA A 210 -55.89 -68.91 -49.69
C ALA A 210 -56.43 -68.80 -48.26
N ASP A 211 -56.21 -67.65 -47.64
CA ASP A 211 -57.26 -67.02 -46.84
C ASP A 211 -57.21 -65.49 -47.00
N GLU A 212 -58.30 -64.99 -47.57
CA GLU A 212 -58.63 -63.59 -47.72
C GLU A 212 -59.13 -63.10 -46.36
N ASN A 213 -58.37 -62.25 -45.69
CA ASN A 213 -58.93 -61.41 -44.63
C ASN A 213 -58.45 -59.98 -44.80
N ILE A 214 -59.06 -59.32 -45.79
CA ILE A 214 -59.16 -57.86 -45.79
C ILE A 214 -60.10 -57.53 -44.63
N ASP A 215 -59.49 -57.23 -43.48
CA ASP A 215 -60.15 -56.64 -42.32
C ASP A 215 -60.69 -55.26 -42.71
N ALA A 216 -61.85 -55.26 -43.36
CA ALA A 216 -62.57 -54.07 -43.77
C ALA A 216 -63.20 -53.43 -42.53
N LYS A 217 -62.38 -52.66 -41.80
CA LYS A 217 -62.85 -51.78 -40.72
C LYS A 217 -64.05 -50.97 -41.20
N ASP A 218 -65.09 -50.92 -40.36
CA ASP A 218 -66.35 -50.26 -40.64
C ASP A 218 -66.10 -48.83 -41.16
N PRO A 219 -66.62 -48.46 -42.35
CA PRO A 219 -66.49 -47.12 -42.91
C PRO A 219 -66.89 -46.00 -41.94
N VAL A 220 -67.79 -46.28 -40.99
CA VAL A 220 -68.25 -45.32 -39.97
C VAL A 220 -67.17 -45.05 -38.92
N GLU A 221 -66.47 -46.09 -38.45
CA GLU A 221 -65.36 -45.94 -37.49
C GLU A 221 -64.21 -45.13 -38.09
N LEU A 222 -63.91 -45.38 -39.37
CA LEU A 222 -62.85 -44.67 -40.08
C LEU A 222 -63.20 -43.20 -40.29
N GLN A 223 -64.47 -42.88 -40.59
CA GLN A 223 -64.94 -41.49 -40.63
C GLN A 223 -64.89 -40.80 -39.27
N LEU A 224 -65.23 -41.50 -38.18
CA LEU A 224 -65.18 -40.95 -36.83
C LEU A 224 -63.73 -40.66 -36.41
N ALA A 225 -62.81 -41.61 -36.64
CA ALA A 225 -61.39 -41.43 -36.37
C ALA A 225 -60.79 -40.25 -37.18
N LEU A 226 -61.18 -40.11 -38.45
CA LEU A 226 -60.73 -39.01 -39.29
C LEU A 226 -61.24 -37.64 -38.78
N LYS A 227 -62.49 -37.57 -38.30
CA LYS A 227 -63.02 -36.35 -37.65
C LYS A 227 -62.22 -35.99 -36.39
N VAL A 228 -61.97 -36.98 -35.52
CA VAL A 228 -61.18 -36.77 -34.30
C VAL A 228 -59.76 -36.30 -34.64
N CYS A 229 -59.07 -36.94 -35.60
CA CYS A 229 -57.74 -36.51 -36.02
C CYS A 229 -57.72 -35.09 -36.59
N ARG A 230 -58.77 -34.67 -37.31
CA ARG A 230 -58.88 -33.29 -37.83
C ARG A 230 -59.07 -32.29 -36.69
N GLU A 231 -59.92 -32.61 -35.72
CA GLU A 231 -60.15 -31.77 -34.55
C GLU A 231 -58.87 -31.63 -33.71
N ASP A 232 -58.15 -32.71 -33.48
CA ASP A 232 -56.90 -32.68 -32.73
C ASP A 232 -55.79 -31.93 -33.47
N LEU A 233 -55.73 -32.04 -34.80
CA LEU A 233 -54.83 -31.23 -35.62
C LEU A 233 -55.16 -29.73 -35.48
N THR A 234 -56.45 -29.36 -35.52
CA THR A 234 -56.85 -27.96 -35.34
C THR A 234 -56.50 -27.44 -33.95
N LYS A 235 -56.75 -28.23 -32.89
CA LYS A 235 -56.36 -27.86 -31.51
C LYS A 235 -54.85 -27.70 -31.36
N ALA A 236 -54.07 -28.63 -31.90
CA ALA A 236 -52.61 -28.55 -31.85
C ALA A 236 -52.08 -27.31 -32.61
N GLN A 237 -52.70 -26.97 -33.74
CA GLN A 237 -52.35 -25.78 -34.52
C GLN A 237 -52.69 -24.49 -33.77
N GLU A 238 -53.82 -24.45 -33.08
CA GLU A 238 -54.22 -23.32 -32.23
C GLU A 238 -53.28 -23.14 -31.03
N GLU A 239 -52.89 -24.23 -30.36
CA GLU A 239 -51.93 -24.17 -29.26
C GLU A 239 -50.54 -23.72 -29.71
N LEU A 240 -50.09 -24.18 -30.89
CA LEU A 240 -48.83 -23.75 -31.49
C LEU A 240 -48.87 -22.26 -31.83
N ASN A 241 -49.97 -21.78 -32.40
CA ASN A 241 -50.16 -20.37 -32.70
C ASN A 241 -50.19 -19.52 -31.42
N ARG A 242 -50.90 -19.97 -30.36
CA ARG A 242 -50.92 -19.33 -29.05
C ARG A 242 -49.50 -19.19 -28.47
N ARG A 243 -48.74 -20.30 -28.41
CA ARG A 243 -47.36 -20.28 -27.92
C ARG A 243 -46.48 -19.39 -28.78
N LYS A 244 -46.64 -19.42 -30.11
CA LYS A 244 -45.87 -18.56 -31.00
C LYS A 244 -46.16 -17.08 -30.71
N THR A 245 -47.41 -16.67 -30.51
CA THR A 245 -47.72 -15.28 -30.14
C THR A 245 -47.20 -14.88 -28.76
N GLU A 246 -47.27 -15.78 -27.78
CA GLU A 246 -46.76 -15.53 -26.43
C GLU A 246 -45.24 -15.37 -26.38
N TYR A 247 -44.50 -16.17 -27.17
CA TYR A 247 -43.03 -16.13 -27.18
C TYR A 247 -42.43 -15.17 -28.20
N TRP A 248 -43.14 -14.87 -29.30
CA TRP A 248 -42.63 -14.01 -30.37
C TRP A 248 -42.43 -12.57 -29.92
N ASP A 249 -43.30 -12.04 -29.05
CA ASP A 249 -43.30 -10.62 -28.69
C ASP A 249 -42.70 -10.31 -27.29
N VAL A 250 -42.65 -11.29 -26.38
CA VAL A 250 -42.52 -10.97 -24.94
C VAL A 250 -41.12 -11.17 -24.35
N VAL A 251 -40.33 -12.13 -24.83
CA VAL A 251 -39.09 -12.52 -24.12
C VAL A 251 -37.81 -12.05 -24.82
N PRO A 252 -37.65 -12.17 -26.16
CA PRO A 252 -36.45 -11.64 -26.80
C PRO A 252 -36.51 -10.11 -26.93
N ARG A 253 -37.59 -9.55 -27.50
CA ARG A 253 -37.65 -8.13 -27.88
C ARG A 253 -37.65 -7.18 -26.69
N ARG A 254 -38.42 -7.49 -25.64
CA ARG A 254 -38.44 -6.71 -24.40
C ARG A 254 -37.07 -6.66 -23.70
N ASN A 255 -36.34 -7.78 -23.71
CA ASN A 255 -35.00 -7.85 -23.15
C ASN A 255 -34.00 -7.07 -24.01
N TRP A 256 -34.13 -7.13 -25.34
CA TRP A 256 -33.34 -6.31 -26.27
C TRP A 256 -33.59 -4.81 -26.09
N ASP A 257 -34.85 -4.38 -26.01
CA ASP A 257 -35.20 -2.97 -25.82
C ASP A 257 -34.68 -2.44 -24.47
N SER A 258 -34.80 -3.24 -23.41
CA SER A 258 -34.26 -2.90 -22.08
C SER A 258 -32.74 -2.81 -22.09
N LEU A 259 -32.07 -3.76 -22.76
CA LEU A 259 -30.61 -3.77 -22.91
C LEU A 259 -30.14 -2.58 -23.76
N GLU A 260 -30.85 -2.24 -24.82
CA GLU A 260 -30.50 -1.10 -25.68
C GLU A 260 -30.71 0.24 -24.96
N GLN A 261 -31.74 0.37 -24.13
CA GLN A 261 -31.96 1.55 -23.31
C GLN A 261 -30.83 1.74 -22.28
N THR A 262 -30.44 0.67 -21.58
CA THR A 262 -29.33 0.73 -20.61
C THR A 262 -28.00 1.04 -21.30
N HIS A 263 -27.75 0.47 -22.49
CA HIS A 263 -26.57 0.80 -23.28
C HIS A 263 -26.53 2.29 -23.66
N LYS A 264 -27.64 2.85 -24.17
CA LYS A 264 -27.74 4.28 -24.50
C LYS A 264 -27.49 5.17 -23.28
N GLN A 265 -28.02 4.81 -22.11
CA GLN A 265 -27.80 5.54 -20.88
C GLN A 265 -26.33 5.51 -20.43
N ASN A 266 -25.70 4.33 -20.46
CA ASN A 266 -24.29 4.17 -20.12
C ASN A 266 -23.38 4.98 -21.05
N LEU A 267 -23.70 5.02 -22.34
CA LEU A 267 -22.96 5.81 -23.32
C LEU A 267 -23.00 7.31 -23.02
N LEU A 268 -24.17 7.83 -22.61
CA LEU A 268 -24.32 9.22 -22.20
C LEU A 268 -23.53 9.54 -20.92
N GLN A 269 -23.54 8.63 -19.94
CA GLN A 269 -22.74 8.78 -18.72
C GLN A 269 -21.24 8.79 -19.02
N LEU A 270 -20.78 7.89 -19.89
CA LEU A 270 -19.37 7.82 -20.29
C LEU A 270 -18.93 9.11 -21.00
N LYS A 271 -19.76 9.65 -21.89
CA LYS A 271 -19.50 10.93 -22.55
C LYS A 271 -19.44 12.10 -21.56
N THR A 272 -20.30 12.08 -20.54
CA THR A 272 -20.31 13.09 -19.48
C THR A 272 -19.05 13.01 -18.62
N LEU A 273 -18.66 11.80 -18.19
CA LEU A 273 -17.44 11.57 -17.42
C LEU A 273 -16.18 11.96 -18.21
N GLN A 274 -16.15 11.64 -19.50
CA GLN A 274 -15.07 12.06 -20.39
C GLN A 274 -14.97 13.60 -20.45
N GLY A 275 -16.08 14.30 -20.61
CA GLY A 275 -16.09 15.78 -20.57
C GLY A 275 -15.60 16.35 -19.24
N ASN A 276 -16.02 15.77 -18.12
CA ASN A 276 -15.55 16.17 -16.79
C ASN A 276 -14.04 15.92 -16.61
N PHE A 277 -13.53 14.81 -17.16
CA PHE A 277 -12.11 14.49 -17.12
C PHE A 277 -11.29 15.48 -17.96
N ASP A 278 -11.76 15.80 -19.16
CA ASP A 278 -11.11 16.79 -20.03
C ASP A 278 -11.13 18.19 -19.39
N GLN A 279 -12.23 18.55 -18.72
CA GLN A 279 -12.30 19.79 -17.94
C GLN A 279 -11.28 19.79 -16.80
N LEU A 280 -11.25 18.75 -15.97
CA LEU A 280 -10.31 18.65 -14.85
C LEU A 280 -8.86 18.71 -15.33
N LYS A 281 -8.56 18.07 -16.46
CA LYS A 281 -7.24 18.13 -17.10
C LYS A 281 -6.88 19.56 -17.51
N SER A 282 -7.82 20.30 -18.12
CA SER A 282 -7.60 21.70 -18.49
C SER A 282 -7.39 22.60 -17.27
N GLU A 283 -8.15 22.39 -16.18
CA GLU A 283 -8.00 23.14 -14.93
C GLU A 283 -6.63 22.87 -14.28
N TYR A 284 -6.21 21.60 -14.26
CA TYR A 284 -4.88 21.20 -13.79
C TYR A 284 -3.76 21.83 -14.62
N ASP A 285 -3.87 21.79 -15.95
CA ASP A 285 -2.89 22.40 -16.85
C ASP A 285 -2.82 23.92 -16.63
N THR A 286 -3.95 24.57 -16.36
CA THR A 286 -4.02 26.00 -16.05
C THR A 286 -3.32 26.32 -14.72
N LEU A 287 -3.58 25.53 -13.67
CA LEU A 287 -2.94 25.68 -12.37
C LEU A 287 -1.42 25.44 -12.46
N LEU A 288 -1.01 24.45 -13.27
CA LEU A 288 0.40 24.17 -13.54
C LEU A 288 1.08 25.34 -14.26
N GLN A 289 0.39 25.99 -15.21
CA GLN A 289 0.89 27.20 -15.88
C GLN A 289 1.02 28.37 -14.91
N LEU A 290 0.04 28.60 -14.02
CA LEU A 290 0.11 29.64 -13.00
C LEU A 290 1.30 29.43 -12.06
N HIS A 291 1.48 28.22 -11.52
CA HIS A 291 2.61 27.90 -10.65
C HIS A 291 3.97 28.14 -11.35
N LYS A 292 4.09 27.73 -12.63
CA LYS A 292 5.29 28.00 -13.43
C LYS A 292 5.50 29.50 -13.68
N GLY A 293 4.42 30.25 -13.93
CA GLY A 293 4.44 31.70 -14.10
C GLY A 293 4.88 32.44 -12.85
N GLU A 294 4.32 32.10 -11.69
CA GLU A 294 4.71 32.66 -10.37
C GLU A 294 6.17 32.35 -10.02
N THR A 295 6.64 31.14 -10.36
CA THR A 295 8.05 30.77 -10.17
C THR A 295 9.00 31.61 -11.04
N MET A 296 8.54 32.12 -12.18
CA MET A 296 9.32 33.03 -13.05
C MET A 296 9.16 34.50 -12.65
N GLN A 297 7.99 34.91 -12.15
CA GLN A 297 7.73 36.28 -11.70
C GLN A 297 8.47 36.59 -10.39
N ASN A 298 8.55 35.63 -9.47
CA ASN A 298 9.39 35.72 -8.26
C ASN A 298 10.91 35.71 -8.54
N LYS A 299 11.34 35.48 -9.79
CA LYS A 299 12.74 35.63 -10.22
C LYS A 299 13.04 36.97 -10.90
N THR A 300 12.02 37.77 -11.21
CA THR A 300 12.19 39.03 -11.96
C THR A 300 12.09 40.27 -11.07
N ASP A 301 11.53 40.14 -9.86
CA ASP A 301 11.44 41.21 -8.85
C ASP A 301 12.40 40.97 -7.67
N ASP A 302 13.70 40.86 -7.96
CA ASP A 302 14.78 41.29 -7.03
C ASP A 302 16.16 41.28 -7.73
N PRO A 303 16.81 42.44 -7.95
CA PRO A 303 18.18 42.49 -8.43
C PRO A 303 19.13 42.82 -7.26
N SER A 304 19.69 41.84 -6.56
CA SER A 304 20.90 42.05 -5.75
C SER A 304 21.48 40.75 -5.14
N THR A 305 22.66 40.37 -5.66
CA THR A 305 23.83 39.92 -4.87
C THR A 305 23.99 38.42 -4.55
N VAL A 306 24.86 37.81 -5.38
CA VAL A 306 26.00 36.94 -5.06
C VAL A 306 25.82 35.41 -5.04
N GLN A 307 26.37 34.84 -6.11
CA GLN A 307 27.11 33.59 -6.28
C GLN A 307 27.45 32.78 -5.01
N LYS A 308 27.22 31.45 -5.08
CA LYS A 308 28.32 30.48 -4.94
C LYS A 308 28.01 29.15 -5.63
N ASP A 309 29.05 28.63 -6.26
CA ASP A 309 29.17 27.34 -6.94
C ASP A 309 28.69 26.15 -6.10
N GLU A 310 28.14 25.12 -6.76
CA GLU A 310 28.75 23.77 -6.77
C GLU A 310 28.00 22.83 -7.73
N SER A 311 28.75 22.37 -8.74
CA SER A 311 28.98 20.96 -9.06
C SER A 311 27.80 19.97 -9.20
N VAL A 312 27.66 19.47 -10.44
CA VAL A 312 27.58 18.03 -10.82
C VAL A 312 26.58 17.14 -10.06
N SER A 313 25.58 16.61 -10.77
CA SER A 313 25.61 15.19 -11.13
C SER A 313 24.49 14.77 -12.08
N GLU A 314 24.84 13.78 -12.88
CA GLU A 314 24.06 13.01 -13.83
C GLU A 314 22.77 12.43 -13.21
N GLY A 315 21.75 12.33 -14.06
CA GLY A 315 20.53 11.61 -13.75
C GLY A 315 19.85 11.17 -15.04
N GLN A 316 20.46 10.21 -15.73
CA GLN A 316 19.79 9.42 -16.77
C GLN A 316 18.48 8.87 -16.21
N SER A 317 17.36 9.16 -16.88
CA SER A 317 16.14 8.37 -16.74
C SER A 317 15.80 7.79 -18.11
N GLN A 318 16.41 6.63 -18.33
CA GLN A 318 16.08 5.69 -19.36
C GLN A 318 14.74 5.04 -18.99
N ILE A 319 13.66 5.46 -19.64
CA ILE A 319 12.36 4.79 -19.52
C ILE A 319 12.47 3.48 -20.28
N GLN A 320 12.70 2.38 -19.55
CA GLN A 320 12.49 1.03 -20.05
C GLN A 320 10.98 0.80 -20.19
N SER A 321 10.51 0.75 -21.44
CA SER A 321 9.18 0.25 -21.79
C SER A 321 9.26 -1.28 -21.96
N ASN A 322 8.86 -2.02 -20.94
CA ASN A 322 8.61 -3.46 -21.03
C ASN A 322 7.28 -3.83 -20.37
N HIS A 323 6.23 -4.05 -21.17
CA HIS A 323 5.36 -5.23 -21.06
C HIS A 323 4.45 -5.27 -22.30
N LEU A 324 4.70 -6.17 -23.24
CA LEU A 324 4.08 -7.51 -23.35
C LEU A 324 2.58 -7.45 -23.64
N THR A 325 2.23 -7.78 -24.89
CA THR A 325 0.87 -8.19 -25.26
C THR A 325 0.98 -9.40 -26.20
N HIS A 326 0.04 -10.33 -26.00
CA HIS A 326 -0.42 -11.40 -26.87
C HIS A 326 0.06 -12.87 -26.67
N CYS A 327 -0.79 -13.57 -25.90
CA CYS A 327 -1.47 -14.87 -26.11
C CYS A 327 -0.72 -16.11 -26.65
N PRO A 328 -0.85 -17.27 -25.96
CA PRO A 328 -0.64 -18.58 -26.59
C PRO A 328 -1.96 -19.16 -27.11
N GLY A 329 -1.95 -19.55 -28.39
CA GLY A 329 -2.95 -20.38 -29.04
C GLY A 329 -2.46 -21.83 -29.16
N VAL A 330 -3.42 -22.73 -28.99
CA VAL A 330 -3.36 -24.21 -28.88
C VAL A 330 -3.04 -24.89 -30.22
N GLU A 331 -2.17 -25.91 -30.22
CA GLU A 331 -2.21 -27.19 -30.98
C GLU A 331 -1.08 -28.07 -30.36
N GLY A 332 -1.13 -29.37 -30.06
CA GLY A 332 -2.04 -30.51 -30.16
C GLY A 332 -1.25 -31.71 -29.56
N GLY A 333 -1.90 -32.63 -28.83
CA GLY A 333 -1.23 -33.79 -28.18
C GLY A 333 -0.85 -34.92 -29.16
N PRO A 334 -0.73 -36.20 -28.73
CA PRO A 334 -0.56 -36.79 -27.39
C PRO A 334 0.63 -37.78 -27.34
N GLU A 335 0.94 -38.38 -26.17
CA GLU A 335 1.15 -39.85 -25.99
C GLU A 335 1.63 -40.23 -24.58
N ASP A 336 0.81 -41.06 -23.94
CA ASP A 336 1.09 -42.20 -23.05
C ASP A 336 2.40 -42.28 -22.24
N SER A 337 2.27 -42.39 -20.91
CA SER A 337 2.46 -43.68 -20.20
C SER A 337 2.36 -43.57 -18.67
N VAL A 338 1.74 -44.62 -18.14
CA VAL A 338 1.33 -44.96 -16.76
C VAL A 338 2.51 -45.13 -15.78
N PRO A 339 2.29 -45.06 -14.43
CA PRO A 339 3.37 -44.99 -13.44
C PRO A 339 3.82 -46.35 -12.90
N SER A 340 5.06 -46.41 -12.43
CA SER A 340 5.61 -47.51 -11.62
C SER A 340 6.43 -46.95 -10.45
N GLU A 341 5.81 -46.98 -9.27
CA GLU A 341 6.23 -47.69 -8.05
C GLU A 341 7.73 -47.84 -7.65
N VAL A 342 7.96 -47.82 -6.32
CA VAL A 342 9.16 -48.29 -5.56
C VAL A 342 10.33 -47.29 -5.57
N ARG A 343 10.74 -46.61 -4.48
CA ARG A 343 11.11 -47.07 -3.13
C ARG A 343 11.33 -45.87 -2.21
#